data_AF-A0A431IDE6-F1
#
_entry.id   AF-A0A431IDE6-F1
#
_cell.length_a   1.000
_cell.length_b   1.000
_cell.length_c   1.000
_cell.angle_alpha   90.00
_cell.angle_beta   90.00
_cell.angle_gamma   90.00
#
_symmetry.space_group_name_H-M   'P 1'
#
loop_
_entity.id
_entity.type
_entity.pdbx_description
1 polymer ?
#
loop_
_entity_poly.entity_id
_entity_poly.type
_entity_poly.pdbx_seq_one_letter_code
_entity_poly.pdbx_strand_id
1 'polypeptide(L)'
;MLYRPNYKECEIDFEFNRLTKSPVNLVACVTKDCQTGEIKKWWLLHDQKAKSNLVKYLKQFELFTAYAAAAEARCFLALGLNPLDFKWFDLFVEYRMLTNHNSKYSYGMQLVDGKPKMTRKPPPKWERTEGQMKDGFRATHSLAEATYKITKEIRDTEHKDKMRDLIIADLPLYTEENIKDILDYAAEDVIHLTKLKEGIVKAIFDSIGSMNDHLLPSYWEEAYYRGRYSAHTAIMEDRGYRIDYERLKNFSDRVPAIVHACQKEINELFPQIKPFRWNKKDQRFSVDQKAIEGFIIEWCAANDESVGAPAGTTKSRWMRTDGGGLSQSLEAFEQFFPFKHEYPKDNFGAQIVRYLKLRQSLAGFIPSANSKRKNFWDYVDGDIVRPYLNPFGAQSSRTQPSATGFLFLKPAWMRTFCIPPNGKAYGGIDYASQEFFISALKSDDYNMISAYESGDVYLAFAIQARMVPEDATKDSHKYERNLCKSTCLLEGTLIRVKGKGYVPVEKVTAQDMVWDGADWRSCSGAKYMGEKEVIELGGEYMTPDHLVLGEDNEWRQASIYKESQVCKWKVCQENDRGLQGQNFSWEEIWNMGSYLLRSKVRKAYSAMLCAMYSLWD
;
A
#
# COMPACT_ATOMS: atom_id res chain seq x y z
N MET A 1 -6.03 -21.63 32.74
CA MET A 1 -4.72 -21.41 32.08
C MET A 1 -4.93 -21.62 30.60
N LEU A 2 -4.50 -20.70 29.75
CA LEU A 2 -4.57 -20.87 28.29
C LEU A 2 -3.71 -22.06 27.89
N TYR A 3 -4.25 -23.03 27.14
CA TYR A 3 -3.44 -24.14 26.62
C TYR A 3 -2.29 -23.58 25.78
N ARG A 4 -1.06 -23.95 26.14
CA ARG A 4 0.16 -23.41 25.55
C ARG A 4 1.13 -24.57 25.29
N PRO A 5 1.69 -24.70 24.08
CA PRO A 5 2.76 -25.66 23.81
C PRO A 5 3.94 -25.48 24.76
N ASN A 6 4.41 -26.58 25.36
CA ASN A 6 5.37 -26.59 26.46
C ASN A 6 6.83 -26.47 25.99
N TYR A 7 7.13 -25.44 25.20
CA TYR A 7 8.49 -25.13 24.75
C TYR A 7 9.32 -24.51 25.88
N LYS A 8 10.62 -24.78 25.91
CA LYS A 8 11.55 -23.99 26.73
C LYS A 8 11.72 -22.59 26.12
N GLU A 9 11.20 -21.60 26.83
CA GLU A 9 11.12 -20.20 26.38
C GLU A 9 12.14 -19.28 27.08
N CYS A 10 12.74 -18.39 26.28
CA CYS A 10 13.44 -17.21 26.74
C CYS A 10 12.75 -15.94 26.22
N GLU A 11 12.50 -14.97 27.10
CA GLU A 11 12.27 -13.58 26.71
C GLU A 11 13.63 -12.91 26.47
N ILE A 12 13.78 -12.15 25.40
CA ILE A 12 15.08 -11.63 24.95
C ILE A 12 15.00 -10.24 24.33
N ASP A 13 16.06 -9.47 24.57
CA ASP A 13 16.27 -8.12 24.04
C ASP A 13 17.79 -7.92 23.81
N PHE A 14 18.17 -7.43 22.62
CA PHE A 14 19.55 -7.06 22.28
C PHE A 14 19.67 -5.57 22.05
N GLU A 15 20.74 -5.00 22.58
CA GLU A 15 21.18 -3.67 22.21
C GLU A 15 22.36 -3.77 21.23
N PHE A 16 22.24 -3.07 20.10
CA PHE A 16 23.16 -3.17 18.98
C PHE A 16 23.16 -1.92 18.11
N ASN A 17 24.25 -1.70 17.38
CA ASN A 17 24.39 -0.57 16.46
C ASN A 17 24.81 -1.03 15.05
N ARG A 18 25.09 -0.06 14.17
CA ARG A 18 25.46 -0.29 12.76
C ARG A 18 24.40 -1.09 11.97
N LEU A 19 23.13 -0.70 12.08
CA LEU A 19 21.96 -1.34 11.43
C LEU A 19 22.12 -1.66 9.93
N THR A 20 22.87 -0.86 9.18
CA THR A 20 23.13 -1.05 7.73
C THR A 20 24.25 -2.03 7.43
N LYS A 21 25.03 -2.47 8.42
CA LYS A 21 26.08 -3.50 8.29
C LYS A 21 25.49 -4.90 8.46
N SER A 22 26.22 -5.89 7.96
CA SER A 22 26.03 -7.32 8.25
C SER A 22 27.41 -7.92 8.56
N PRO A 23 27.62 -8.55 9.72
CA PRO A 23 26.69 -8.61 10.85
C PRO A 23 26.46 -7.23 11.50
N VAL A 24 25.37 -7.09 12.25
CA VAL A 24 25.20 -5.95 13.17
C VAL A 24 26.22 -6.02 14.31
N ASN A 25 26.56 -4.88 14.91
CA ASN A 25 27.52 -4.83 16.01
C ASN A 25 26.79 -4.88 17.36
N LEU A 26 26.91 -6.04 18.02
CA LEU A 26 26.26 -6.33 19.30
C LEU A 26 26.94 -5.59 20.45
N VAL A 27 26.16 -4.82 21.21
CA VAL A 27 26.61 -4.07 22.39
C VAL A 27 26.27 -4.85 23.65
N ALA A 28 25.01 -5.24 23.83
CA ALA A 28 24.53 -5.98 24.98
C ALA A 28 23.37 -6.92 24.63
N CYS A 29 23.02 -7.81 25.56
CA CYS A 29 21.80 -8.62 25.51
C CYS A 29 21.29 -8.84 26.93
N VAL A 30 19.96 -8.86 27.10
CA VAL A 30 19.32 -9.34 28.32
C VAL A 30 18.37 -10.49 27.96
N THR A 31 18.42 -11.52 28.78
CA THR A 31 17.65 -12.76 28.61
C THR A 31 16.92 -13.09 29.90
N LYS A 32 15.68 -13.56 29.82
CA LYS A 32 14.91 -14.07 30.94
C LYS A 32 14.36 -15.46 30.61
N ASP A 33 14.79 -16.46 31.38
CA ASP A 33 14.25 -17.82 31.30
C ASP A 33 12.83 -17.82 31.89
N CYS A 34 11.82 -18.13 31.07
CA CYS A 34 10.41 -18.01 31.46
C CYS A 34 9.91 -19.11 32.41
N GLN A 35 10.75 -20.12 32.71
CA GLN A 35 10.41 -21.24 33.59
C GLN A 35 10.96 -21.02 34.99
N THR A 36 12.15 -20.42 35.09
CA THR A 36 12.84 -20.11 36.36
C THR A 36 12.65 -18.66 36.80
N GLY A 37 12.33 -17.75 35.87
CA GLY A 37 12.34 -16.31 36.09
C GLY A 37 13.75 -15.69 36.13
N GLU A 38 14.80 -16.48 35.89
CA GLU A 38 16.19 -16.02 35.96
C GLU A 38 16.50 -15.00 34.85
N ILE A 39 16.91 -13.79 35.23
CA ILE A 39 17.36 -12.73 34.30
C ILE A 39 18.89 -12.73 34.24
N LYS A 40 19.45 -12.79 33.03
CA LYS A 40 20.89 -12.66 32.77
C LYS A 40 21.18 -11.47 31.87
N LYS A 41 22.15 -10.66 32.29
CA LYS A 41 22.67 -9.49 31.61
C LYS A 41 24.01 -9.85 30.96
N TRP A 42 24.15 -9.58 29.68
CA TRP A 42 25.33 -9.95 28.88
C TRP A 42 25.89 -8.69 28.21
N TRP A 43 27.08 -8.26 28.61
CA TRP A 43 27.85 -7.29 27.82
C TRP A 43 28.56 -8.02 26.67
N LEU A 44 28.44 -7.52 25.44
CA LEU A 44 28.90 -8.20 24.22
C LEU A 44 29.90 -7.37 23.41
N LEU A 45 29.95 -6.05 23.62
CA LEU A 45 30.87 -5.19 22.89
C LEU A 45 32.32 -5.59 23.19
N HIS A 46 33.07 -5.94 22.14
CA HIS A 46 34.45 -6.45 22.19
C HIS A 46 34.71 -7.75 23.01
N ASP A 47 33.70 -8.40 23.58
CA ASP A 47 33.86 -9.66 24.33
C ASP A 47 33.40 -10.90 23.54
N GLN A 48 34.37 -11.62 22.97
CA GLN A 48 34.13 -12.89 22.25
C GLN A 48 33.80 -14.07 23.19
N LYS A 49 34.23 -14.03 24.45
CA LYS A 49 33.94 -15.07 25.45
C LYS A 49 32.49 -14.95 25.93
N ALA A 50 32.01 -13.73 26.18
CA ALA A 50 30.61 -13.45 26.48
C ALA A 50 29.69 -13.88 25.34
N LYS A 51 29.99 -13.52 24.08
CA LYS A 51 29.24 -14.00 22.89
C LYS A 51 29.20 -15.52 22.82
N SER A 52 30.33 -16.19 23.04
CA SER A 52 30.43 -17.66 23.00
C SER A 52 29.63 -18.33 24.13
N ASN A 53 29.57 -17.72 25.31
CA ASN A 53 28.78 -18.19 26.44
C ASN A 53 27.28 -17.95 26.22
N LEU A 54 26.90 -16.79 25.68
CA LEU A 54 25.53 -16.47 25.28
C LEU A 54 25.03 -17.49 24.24
N VAL A 55 25.80 -17.81 23.20
CA VAL A 55 25.44 -18.85 22.21
C VAL A 55 25.15 -20.21 22.87
N LYS A 56 25.97 -20.63 23.85
CA LYS A 56 25.73 -21.87 24.61
C LYS A 56 24.49 -21.81 25.48
N TYR A 57 24.15 -20.63 26.00
CA TYR A 57 22.95 -20.41 26.81
C TYR A 57 21.68 -20.38 25.95
N LEU A 58 21.67 -19.63 24.84
CA LEU A 58 20.52 -19.53 23.92
C LEU A 58 20.14 -20.89 23.32
N LYS A 59 21.11 -21.76 23.03
CA LYS A 59 20.86 -23.13 22.54
C LYS A 59 20.13 -24.05 23.53
N GLN A 60 19.85 -23.62 24.75
CA GLN A 60 19.03 -24.34 25.73
C GLN A 60 17.53 -24.06 25.56
N PHE A 61 17.15 -23.14 24.67
CA PHE A 61 15.77 -22.70 24.45
C PHE A 61 15.30 -23.04 23.04
N GLU A 62 14.01 -23.32 22.93
CA GLU A 62 13.33 -23.66 21.68
C GLU A 62 12.51 -22.48 21.11
N LEU A 63 12.09 -21.58 22.00
CA LEU A 63 11.20 -20.45 21.70
C LEU A 63 11.78 -19.14 22.27
N PHE A 64 11.85 -18.11 21.43
CA PHE A 64 12.19 -16.75 21.84
C PHE A 64 10.98 -15.82 21.73
N THR A 65 10.71 -15.07 22.81
CA THR A 65 9.74 -13.97 22.81
C THR A 65 10.49 -12.65 22.82
N ALA A 66 10.14 -11.76 21.89
CA ALA A 66 10.75 -10.44 21.75
C ALA A 66 9.74 -9.42 21.25
N TYR A 67 10.02 -8.13 21.44
CA TYR A 67 9.27 -7.05 20.80
C TYR A 67 9.98 -6.59 19.53
N ALA A 68 9.41 -6.91 18.35
CA ALA A 68 10.06 -6.80 17.04
C ALA A 68 11.17 -7.84 16.83
N ALA A 69 10.81 -9.12 16.94
CA ALA A 69 11.70 -10.28 16.81
C ALA A 69 12.58 -10.30 15.55
N ALA A 70 12.24 -9.56 14.49
CA ALA A 70 13.10 -9.40 13.33
C ALA A 70 14.45 -8.72 13.67
N ALA A 71 14.49 -7.80 14.65
CA ALA A 71 15.72 -7.20 15.14
C ALA A 71 16.59 -8.24 15.88
N GLU A 72 15.98 -8.93 16.85
CA GLU A 72 16.66 -9.96 17.65
C GLU A 72 17.19 -11.12 16.80
N ALA A 73 16.43 -11.53 15.78
CA ALA A 73 16.84 -12.54 14.82
C ALA A 73 18.05 -12.10 13.96
N ARG A 74 18.27 -10.79 13.74
CA ARG A 74 19.53 -10.30 13.14
C ARG A 74 20.70 -10.40 14.11
N CYS A 75 20.46 -10.23 15.41
CA CYS A 75 21.48 -10.44 16.44
C CYS A 75 21.89 -11.91 16.54
N PHE A 76 20.97 -12.86 16.30
CA PHE A 76 21.30 -14.27 16.16
C PHE A 76 22.25 -14.53 14.97
N LEU A 77 22.01 -13.92 13.81
CA LEU A 77 22.93 -13.99 12.66
C LEU A 77 24.32 -13.44 13.01
N ALA A 78 24.39 -12.33 13.76
CA ALA A 78 25.64 -11.76 14.26
C ALA A 78 26.39 -12.64 15.29
N LEU A 79 25.68 -13.54 15.98
CA LEU A 79 26.24 -14.59 16.83
C LEU A 79 26.62 -15.87 16.07
N GLY A 80 26.37 -15.95 14.76
CA GLY A 80 26.56 -17.16 13.96
C GLY A 80 25.48 -18.23 14.18
N LEU A 81 24.32 -17.86 14.72
CA LEU A 81 23.14 -18.71 14.82
C LEU A 81 22.22 -18.52 13.60
N ASN A 82 21.58 -19.58 13.15
CA ASN A 82 20.48 -19.47 12.19
C ASN A 82 19.18 -19.18 12.96
N PRO A 83 18.52 -18.02 12.79
CA PRO A 83 17.29 -17.73 13.53
C PRO A 83 16.11 -18.63 13.13
N LEU A 84 16.20 -19.37 12.01
CA LEU A 84 15.16 -20.33 11.59
C LEU A 84 15.25 -21.69 12.31
N ASP A 85 16.31 -21.94 13.09
CA ASP A 85 16.45 -23.14 13.94
C ASP A 85 15.56 -23.05 15.21
N PHE A 86 15.06 -21.85 15.52
CA PHE A 86 14.29 -21.55 16.71
C PHE A 86 12.86 -21.09 16.37
N LYS A 87 11.94 -21.26 17.32
CA LYS A 87 10.61 -20.66 17.25
C LYS A 87 10.67 -19.23 17.78
N TRP A 88 9.81 -18.38 17.26
CA TRP A 88 9.72 -16.97 17.65
C TRP A 88 8.29 -16.60 17.97
N PHE A 89 8.10 -15.71 18.94
CA PHE A 89 6.83 -15.05 19.23
C PHE A 89 7.08 -13.53 19.21
N ASP A 90 6.62 -12.87 18.15
CA ASP A 90 6.91 -11.46 17.88
C ASP A 90 5.79 -10.55 18.39
N LEU A 91 5.99 -9.95 19.56
CA LEU A 91 5.01 -9.08 20.20
C LEU A 91 4.71 -7.82 19.38
N PHE A 92 5.63 -7.37 18.52
CA PHE A 92 5.35 -6.26 17.60
C PHE A 92 4.36 -6.70 16.53
N VAL A 93 4.56 -7.86 15.89
CA VAL A 93 3.66 -8.36 14.85
C VAL A 93 2.26 -8.68 15.42
N GLU A 94 2.17 -9.32 16.59
CA GLU A 94 0.88 -9.56 17.24
C GLU A 94 0.16 -8.26 17.62
N TYR A 95 0.90 -7.25 18.14
CA TYR A 95 0.33 -5.93 18.42
C TYR A 95 -0.12 -5.20 17.15
N ARG A 96 0.67 -5.23 16.06
CA ARG A 96 0.32 -4.69 14.74
C ARG A 96 -0.95 -5.34 14.18
N MET A 97 -1.08 -6.66 14.29
CA MET A 97 -2.29 -7.38 13.87
C MET A 97 -3.51 -6.90 14.67
N LEU A 98 -3.39 -6.84 16.00
CA LEU A 98 -4.46 -6.37 16.89
C LEU A 98 -4.89 -4.93 16.57
N THR A 99 -3.96 -4.00 16.40
CA THR A 99 -4.28 -2.58 16.13
C THR A 99 -4.80 -2.33 14.72
N ASN A 100 -4.32 -3.07 13.71
CA ASN A 100 -4.81 -2.99 12.32
C ASN A 100 -6.30 -3.39 12.22
N HIS A 101 -6.72 -4.38 13.01
CA HIS A 101 -8.06 -4.97 12.90
C HIS A 101 -9.04 -4.53 13.99
N ASN A 102 -8.59 -4.01 15.13
CA ASN A 102 -9.48 -3.57 16.21
C ASN A 102 -9.31 -2.09 16.59
N SER A 103 -10.34 -1.27 16.30
CA SER A 103 -10.39 0.17 16.59
C SER A 103 -10.28 0.53 18.08
N LYS A 104 -10.63 -0.38 19.01
CA LYS A 104 -10.42 -0.21 20.46
C LYS A 104 -8.92 -0.12 20.80
N TYR A 105 -8.09 -0.83 20.04
CA TYR A 105 -6.65 -0.87 20.26
C TYR A 105 -5.90 0.16 19.39
N SER A 106 -6.38 0.49 18.19
CA SER A 106 -5.79 1.59 17.38
C SER A 106 -6.12 3.01 17.86
N TYR A 107 -7.26 3.25 18.54
CA TYR A 107 -7.71 4.59 18.95
C TYR A 107 -8.13 4.66 20.42
N GLY A 108 -8.59 5.83 20.90
CA GLY A 108 -8.87 6.10 22.32
C GLY A 108 -7.61 6.60 23.03
N MET A 109 -7.45 6.30 24.32
CA MET A 109 -6.23 6.71 25.03
C MET A 109 -5.01 5.94 24.48
N GLN A 110 -3.97 6.69 24.11
CA GLN A 110 -2.69 6.20 23.55
C GLN A 110 -1.52 6.95 24.19
N LEU A 111 -0.30 6.39 24.11
CA LEU A 111 0.92 7.11 24.47
C LEU A 111 1.42 7.87 23.23
N VAL A 112 1.55 9.18 23.34
CA VAL A 112 1.98 10.08 22.26
C VAL A 112 3.04 11.00 22.83
N ASP A 113 4.26 10.94 22.28
CA ASP A 113 5.41 11.72 22.75
C ASP A 113 5.62 11.62 24.27
N GLY A 114 5.60 10.38 24.78
CA GLY A 114 5.73 10.04 26.20
C GLY A 114 4.49 10.32 27.07
N LYS A 115 3.40 10.87 26.52
CA LYS A 115 2.25 11.35 27.30
C LYS A 115 0.93 10.67 26.90
N PRO A 116 0.07 10.27 27.87
CA PRO A 116 -1.28 9.84 27.58
C PRO A 116 -2.08 10.93 26.82
N LYS A 117 -2.58 10.59 25.63
CA LYS A 117 -3.39 11.47 24.81
C LYS A 117 -4.62 10.73 24.30
N MET A 118 -5.78 11.38 24.35
CA MET A 118 -6.99 10.86 23.74
C MET A 118 -6.91 11.01 22.22
N THR A 119 -7.03 9.91 21.50
CA THR A 119 -6.95 9.83 20.05
C THR A 119 -8.29 9.37 19.47
N ARG A 120 -8.64 9.87 18.28
CA ARG A 120 -9.90 9.55 17.62
C ARG A 120 -9.64 8.79 16.34
N LYS A 121 -10.58 7.89 16.00
CA LYS A 121 -10.64 7.24 14.69
C LYS A 121 -10.95 8.33 13.66
N PRO A 122 -10.13 8.52 12.61
CA PRO A 122 -10.48 9.44 11.54
C PRO A 122 -11.74 8.90 10.82
N PRO A 123 -12.60 9.78 10.27
CA PRO A 123 -13.77 9.34 9.51
C PRO A 123 -13.35 8.38 8.37
N PRO A 124 -14.21 7.44 7.94
CA PRO A 124 -13.90 6.57 6.81
C PRO A 124 -13.53 7.34 5.52
N LYS A 125 -12.78 6.71 4.61
CA LYS A 125 -12.29 7.39 3.39
C LYS A 125 -13.43 7.93 2.51
N TRP A 126 -14.60 7.29 2.51
CA TRP A 126 -15.78 7.69 1.74
C TRP A 126 -16.61 8.80 2.41
N GLU A 127 -16.47 8.98 3.73
CA GLU A 127 -17.05 10.11 4.48
C GLU A 127 -16.12 11.34 4.48
N ARG A 128 -14.88 11.17 3.99
CA ARG A 128 -13.98 12.27 3.66
C ARG A 128 -14.23 12.73 2.23
N THR A 129 -14.41 14.03 2.02
CA THR A 129 -14.14 14.62 0.70
C THR A 129 -12.64 14.44 0.36
N GLU A 130 -12.28 14.41 -0.93
CA GLU A 130 -10.87 14.34 -1.32
C GLU A 130 -10.13 15.61 -0.84
N GLY A 131 -9.16 15.43 0.07
CA GLY A 131 -8.50 16.52 0.80
C GLY A 131 -9.06 16.81 2.20
N GLN A 132 -10.13 16.14 2.67
CA GLN A 132 -10.48 16.17 4.09
C GLN A 132 -9.49 15.36 4.94
N MET A 133 -9.31 15.85 6.17
CA MET A 133 -8.18 15.61 7.06
C MET A 133 -7.68 14.16 7.16
N LYS A 134 -6.36 14.04 7.32
CA LYS A 134 -5.74 12.88 7.99
C LYS A 134 -5.71 13.07 9.52
N ASP A 135 -6.78 13.60 10.11
CA ASP A 135 -6.99 13.73 11.56
C ASP A 135 -7.27 12.36 12.20
N GLY A 136 -6.26 11.51 12.13
CA GLY A 136 -6.18 10.22 12.77
C GLY A 136 -4.79 10.09 13.36
N PHE A 137 -4.74 9.81 14.66
CA PHE A 137 -3.49 9.43 15.31
C PHE A 137 -2.85 8.26 14.54
N ARG A 138 -1.61 8.46 14.10
CA ARG A 138 -0.82 7.37 13.52
C ARG A 138 0.00 6.73 14.63
N ALA A 139 -0.53 5.62 15.15
CA ALA A 139 0.17 4.73 16.07
C ALA A 139 1.60 4.44 15.58
N THR A 140 2.58 4.70 16.44
CA THR A 140 4.01 4.40 16.23
C THR A 140 4.26 2.92 16.33
N HIS A 141 3.48 2.22 17.18
CA HIS A 141 3.69 0.82 17.55
C HIS A 141 5.07 0.56 18.17
N SER A 142 5.61 1.56 18.87
CA SER A 142 6.75 1.38 19.77
C SER A 142 6.37 0.50 20.97
N LEU A 143 7.36 -0.15 21.60
CA LEU A 143 7.14 -0.94 22.81
C LEU A 143 6.50 -0.09 23.91
N ALA A 144 6.90 1.18 24.07
CA ALA A 144 6.28 2.10 25.03
C ALA A 144 4.78 2.32 24.75
N GLU A 145 4.39 2.52 23.48
CA GLU A 145 2.98 2.66 23.10
C GLU A 145 2.20 1.36 23.33
N ALA A 146 2.75 0.21 22.96
CA ALA A 146 2.10 -1.08 23.14
C ALA A 146 1.94 -1.44 24.63
N THR A 147 2.98 -1.27 25.44
CA THR A 147 2.93 -1.44 26.90
C THR A 147 1.86 -0.54 27.50
N TYR A 148 1.87 0.75 27.22
CA TYR A 148 0.84 1.67 27.73
C TYR A 148 -0.57 1.28 27.26
N LYS A 149 -0.73 0.90 25.98
CA LYS A 149 -2.05 0.57 25.45
C LYS A 149 -2.64 -0.67 26.13
N ILE A 150 -1.82 -1.70 26.33
CA ILE A 150 -2.23 -3.00 26.86
C ILE A 150 -2.30 -3.01 28.39
N THR A 151 -1.26 -2.52 29.08
CA THR A 151 -1.10 -2.63 30.55
C THR A 151 -1.43 -1.35 31.33
N LYS A 152 -1.49 -0.18 30.66
CA LYS A 152 -1.53 1.18 31.26
C LYS A 152 -0.27 1.63 31.98
N GLU A 153 0.78 0.81 32.04
CA GLU A 153 2.10 1.21 32.52
C GLU A 153 2.70 2.24 31.54
N ILE A 154 3.03 3.43 32.04
CA ILE A 154 3.76 4.45 31.27
C ILE A 154 5.24 4.11 31.32
N ARG A 155 5.91 4.12 30.18
CA ARG A 155 7.36 3.96 30.08
C ARG A 155 8.01 5.32 29.84
N ASP A 156 9.12 5.60 30.51
CA ASP A 156 9.95 6.77 30.17
C ASP A 156 10.43 6.61 28.73
N THR A 157 10.17 7.61 27.90
CA THR A 157 10.62 7.66 26.50
C THR A 157 11.87 8.53 26.32
N GLU A 158 12.12 9.48 27.23
CA GLU A 158 13.28 10.37 27.15
C GLU A 158 14.56 9.65 27.59
N HIS A 159 14.50 8.84 28.64
CA HIS A 159 15.62 7.96 29.03
C HIS A 159 15.93 6.94 27.91
N LYS A 160 14.88 6.35 27.29
CA LYS A 160 15.01 5.42 26.15
C LYS A 160 15.74 6.04 24.96
N ASP A 161 15.34 7.25 24.55
CA ASP A 161 15.98 7.92 23.41
C ASP A 161 17.45 8.26 23.73
N LYS A 162 17.78 8.66 24.97
CA LYS A 162 19.17 8.86 25.41
C LYS A 162 20.00 7.57 25.36
N MET A 163 19.49 6.45 25.86
CA MET A 163 20.20 5.17 25.81
C MET A 163 20.41 4.69 24.37
N ARG A 164 19.39 4.80 23.52
CA ARG A 164 19.48 4.49 22.09
C ARG A 164 20.53 5.37 21.39
N ASP A 165 20.54 6.67 21.63
CA ASP A 165 21.51 7.59 21.03
C ASP A 165 22.94 7.25 21.49
N LEU A 166 23.13 6.87 22.76
CA LEU A 166 24.41 6.43 23.32
C LEU A 166 24.92 5.11 22.70
N ILE A 167 24.02 4.19 22.35
CA ILE A 167 24.33 2.93 21.66
C ILE A 167 24.66 3.19 20.18
N ILE A 168 23.88 4.05 19.51
CA ILE A 168 24.08 4.44 18.11
C ILE A 168 25.35 5.28 17.92
N ALA A 169 25.79 6.04 18.93
CA ALA A 169 27.02 6.82 18.92
C ALA A 169 28.30 5.98 18.72
N ASP A 170 28.22 4.65 18.94
CA ASP A 170 29.29 3.69 18.63
C ASP A 170 30.65 4.09 19.22
N LEU A 171 30.63 4.44 20.51
CA LEU A 171 31.78 5.00 21.21
C LEU A 171 32.93 3.98 21.30
N PRO A 172 34.19 4.42 21.21
CA PRO A 172 35.34 3.50 21.30
C PRO A 172 35.50 2.86 22.68
N LEU A 173 34.98 3.50 23.73
CA LEU A 173 34.91 3.00 25.10
C LEU A 173 33.61 3.48 25.76
N TYR A 174 33.03 2.63 26.58
CA TYR A 174 31.87 2.93 27.43
C TYR A 174 32.33 2.95 28.90
N THR A 175 31.83 3.89 29.70
CA THR A 175 32.08 3.91 31.15
C THR A 175 31.32 2.78 31.84
N GLU A 176 31.71 2.42 33.07
CA GLU A 176 30.98 1.43 33.87
C GLU A 176 29.52 1.85 34.11
N GLU A 177 29.28 3.16 34.30
CA GLU A 177 27.94 3.76 34.39
C GLU A 177 27.14 3.56 33.11
N ASN A 178 27.72 3.88 31.93
CA ASN A 178 27.05 3.66 30.64
C ASN A 178 26.73 2.17 30.41
N ILE A 179 27.65 1.26 30.77
CA ILE A 179 27.44 -0.19 30.64
C ILE A 179 26.29 -0.65 31.53
N LYS A 180 26.28 -0.21 32.79
CA LYS A 180 25.23 -0.53 33.76
C LYS A 180 23.88 -0.01 33.28
N ASP A 181 23.81 1.24 32.86
CA ASP A 181 22.55 1.86 32.45
C ASP A 181 21.97 1.24 31.18
N ILE A 182 22.81 0.89 30.19
CA ILE A 182 22.38 0.12 29.01
C ILE A 182 21.83 -1.26 29.40
N LEU A 183 22.47 -1.96 30.34
CA LEU A 183 22.05 -3.29 30.80
C LEU A 183 20.81 -3.25 31.71
N ASP A 184 20.64 -2.19 32.50
CA ASP A 184 19.44 -1.96 33.31
C ASP A 184 18.25 -1.61 32.40
N TYR A 185 18.48 -0.73 31.43
CA TYR A 185 17.52 -0.34 30.40
C TYR A 185 16.97 -1.54 29.60
N ALA A 186 17.85 -2.37 29.03
CA ALA A 186 17.44 -3.58 28.30
C ALA A 186 16.75 -4.62 29.22
N ALA A 187 17.09 -4.66 30.51
CA ALA A 187 16.42 -5.53 31.47
C ALA A 187 14.98 -5.09 31.78
N GLU A 188 14.70 -3.78 31.81
CA GLU A 188 13.31 -3.31 31.88
C GLU A 188 12.50 -3.78 30.67
N ASP A 189 13.04 -3.68 29.45
CA ASP A 189 12.35 -4.11 28.23
C ASP A 189 11.94 -5.58 28.31
N VAL A 190 12.85 -6.47 28.75
CA VAL A 190 12.58 -7.89 29.00
C VAL A 190 11.53 -8.13 30.10
N ILE A 191 11.59 -7.40 31.23
CA ILE A 191 10.68 -7.60 32.37
C ILE A 191 9.21 -7.41 31.98
N HIS A 192 8.90 -6.44 31.11
CA HIS A 192 7.53 -6.17 30.68
C HIS A 192 6.99 -7.15 29.63
N LEU A 193 7.84 -7.97 28.97
CA LEU A 193 7.40 -8.81 27.85
C LEU A 193 6.34 -9.84 28.26
N THR A 194 6.42 -10.46 29.44
CA THR A 194 5.41 -11.43 29.90
C THR A 194 4.03 -10.79 30.03
N LYS A 195 3.94 -9.66 30.77
CA LYS A 195 2.69 -8.92 30.95
C LYS A 195 2.11 -8.44 29.62
N LEU A 196 2.98 -7.94 28.73
CA LEU A 196 2.58 -7.48 27.41
C LEU A 196 2.06 -8.63 26.54
N LYS A 197 2.72 -9.79 26.57
CA LYS A 197 2.32 -11.02 25.87
C LYS A 197 0.95 -11.49 26.34
N GLU A 198 0.76 -11.67 27.64
CA GLU A 198 -0.52 -12.08 28.23
C GLU A 198 -1.64 -11.09 27.86
N GLY A 199 -1.36 -9.78 27.96
CA GLY A 199 -2.33 -8.74 27.62
C GLY A 199 -2.67 -8.65 26.13
N ILE A 200 -1.72 -8.85 25.22
CA ILE A 200 -1.96 -8.92 23.77
C ILE A 200 -2.77 -10.17 23.42
N VAL A 201 -2.36 -11.35 23.92
CA VAL A 201 -3.06 -12.61 23.68
C VAL A 201 -4.50 -12.52 24.19
N LYS A 202 -4.70 -12.04 25.42
CA LYS A 202 -6.04 -11.78 25.97
C LYS A 202 -6.84 -10.81 25.10
N ALA A 203 -6.23 -9.70 24.67
CA ALA A 203 -6.89 -8.71 23.81
C ALA A 203 -7.31 -9.28 22.44
N ILE A 204 -6.56 -10.23 21.89
CA ILE A 204 -6.92 -10.95 20.65
C ILE A 204 -8.14 -11.85 20.91
N PHE A 205 -8.13 -12.69 21.94
CA PHE A 205 -9.28 -13.56 22.27
C PHE A 205 -10.53 -12.75 22.65
N ASP A 206 -10.39 -11.68 23.44
CA ASP A 206 -11.46 -10.71 23.74
C ASP A 206 -12.05 -10.09 22.44
N SER A 207 -11.26 -9.97 21.36
CA SER A 207 -11.70 -9.40 20.08
C SER A 207 -12.44 -10.38 19.18
N ILE A 208 -12.17 -11.69 19.32
CA ILE A 208 -12.80 -12.76 18.53
C ILE A 208 -14.15 -13.16 19.14
N GLY A 209 -14.46 -12.72 20.37
CA GLY A 209 -15.70 -13.04 21.08
C GLY A 209 -15.77 -14.51 21.54
N SER A 210 -14.64 -15.22 21.49
CA SER A 210 -14.53 -16.63 21.80
C SER A 210 -13.20 -16.89 22.50
N MET A 211 -13.28 -17.32 23.74
CA MET A 211 -12.17 -17.96 24.46
C MET A 211 -12.36 -19.49 24.44
N ASN A 212 -12.90 -20.02 23.33
CA ASN A 212 -13.10 -21.47 23.19
C ASN A 212 -11.74 -22.16 23.06
N ASP A 213 -11.50 -23.16 23.90
CA ASP A 213 -10.21 -23.87 23.95
C ASP A 213 -9.81 -24.50 22.60
N HIS A 214 -10.76 -24.79 21.72
CA HIS A 214 -10.53 -25.31 20.38
C HIS A 214 -9.78 -24.36 19.43
N LEU A 215 -9.80 -23.03 19.67
CA LEU A 215 -9.09 -22.04 18.86
C LEU A 215 -7.69 -21.70 19.40
N LEU A 216 -7.34 -22.16 20.60
CA LEU A 216 -6.05 -21.88 21.22
C LEU A 216 -4.87 -22.56 20.50
N PRO A 217 -4.91 -23.86 20.14
CA PRO A 217 -3.81 -24.51 19.46
C PRO A 217 -3.47 -23.84 18.13
N SER A 218 -4.48 -23.56 17.30
CA SER A 218 -4.30 -22.92 15.98
C SER A 218 -3.75 -21.50 16.11
N TYR A 219 -4.20 -20.72 17.09
CA TYR A 219 -3.64 -19.38 17.32
C TYR A 219 -2.13 -19.42 17.61
N TRP A 220 -1.67 -20.33 18.47
CA TRP A 220 -0.24 -20.43 18.79
C TRP A 220 0.58 -20.86 17.57
N GLU A 221 0.10 -21.83 16.78
CA GLU A 221 0.76 -22.22 15.53
C GLU A 221 0.88 -21.06 14.54
N GLU A 222 -0.19 -20.29 14.34
CA GLU A 222 -0.15 -19.10 13.49
C GLU A 222 0.78 -18.01 14.05
N ALA A 223 0.80 -17.79 15.37
CA ALA A 223 1.69 -16.81 15.99
C ALA A 223 3.16 -17.21 15.84
N TYR A 224 3.49 -18.51 15.94
CA TYR A 224 4.83 -19.02 15.63
C TYR A 224 5.16 -18.94 14.14
N TYR A 225 4.17 -19.08 13.25
CA TYR A 225 4.33 -18.84 11.82
C TYR A 225 4.63 -17.36 11.51
N ARG A 226 3.94 -16.43 12.19
CA ARG A 226 4.20 -14.98 12.14
C ARG A 226 5.59 -14.64 12.72
N GLY A 227 6.00 -15.28 13.81
CA GLY A 227 7.37 -15.17 14.34
C GLY A 227 8.43 -15.72 13.36
N ARG A 228 8.17 -16.85 12.69
CA ARG A 228 9.05 -17.38 11.63
C ARG A 228 9.14 -16.42 10.45
N TYR A 229 8.05 -15.76 10.09
CA TYR A 229 8.04 -14.69 9.10
C TYR A 229 8.93 -13.50 9.53
N SER A 230 8.96 -13.13 10.81
CA SER A 230 9.92 -12.13 11.33
C SER A 230 11.37 -12.62 11.24
N ALA A 231 11.66 -13.90 11.51
CA ALA A 231 13.00 -14.48 11.31
C ALA A 231 13.43 -14.51 9.81
N HIS A 232 12.50 -14.76 8.88
CA HIS A 232 12.77 -14.60 7.45
C HIS A 232 13.00 -13.13 7.08
N THR A 233 12.24 -12.19 7.66
CA THR A 233 12.43 -10.74 7.48
C THR A 233 13.82 -10.32 7.94
N ALA A 234 14.29 -10.81 9.10
CA ALA A 234 15.65 -10.58 9.60
C ALA A 234 16.73 -11.03 8.61
N ILE A 235 16.59 -12.24 8.03
CA ILE A 235 17.52 -12.75 7.02
C ILE A 235 17.51 -11.90 5.74
N MET A 236 16.35 -11.39 5.32
CA MET A 236 16.23 -10.48 4.17
C MET A 236 16.89 -9.12 4.43
N GLU A 237 16.64 -8.53 5.60
CA GLU A 237 17.21 -7.24 6.00
C GLU A 237 18.73 -7.32 6.22
N ASP A 238 19.24 -8.44 6.75
CA ASP A 238 20.67 -8.65 6.97
C ASP A 238 21.45 -8.94 5.69
N ARG A 239 20.87 -9.73 4.77
CA ARG A 239 21.49 -9.98 3.45
C ARG A 239 21.44 -8.74 2.56
N GLY A 240 20.31 -8.04 2.55
CA GLY A 240 20.05 -6.93 1.63
C GLY A 240 20.01 -7.35 0.15
N TYR A 241 20.12 -6.37 -0.74
CA TYR A 241 20.30 -6.58 -2.18
C TYR A 241 21.46 -5.72 -2.70
N ARG A 242 22.16 -6.20 -3.75
CA ARG A 242 23.32 -5.51 -4.33
C ARG A 242 22.91 -4.49 -5.37
N ILE A 243 23.60 -3.35 -5.41
CA ILE A 243 23.46 -2.28 -6.38
C ILE A 243 24.74 -2.03 -7.20
N ASP A 244 24.59 -1.48 -8.39
CA ASP A 244 25.67 -0.82 -9.14
C ASP A 244 25.97 0.52 -8.45
N TYR A 245 26.87 0.49 -7.47
CA TYR A 245 27.17 1.63 -6.61
C TYR A 245 27.59 2.86 -7.42
N GLU A 246 28.54 2.71 -8.34
CA GLU A 246 29.09 3.81 -9.13
C GLU A 246 28.03 4.45 -10.04
N ARG A 247 27.25 3.64 -10.78
CA ARG A 247 26.17 4.20 -11.63
C ARG A 247 25.07 4.84 -10.81
N LEU A 248 24.68 4.24 -9.68
CA LEU A 248 23.65 4.81 -8.82
C LEU A 248 24.12 6.10 -8.12
N LYS A 249 25.39 6.16 -7.72
CA LYS A 249 25.99 7.35 -7.11
C LYS A 249 26.08 8.49 -8.12
N ASN A 250 26.59 8.21 -9.32
CA ASN A 250 26.61 9.18 -10.42
C ASN A 250 25.21 9.72 -10.73
N PHE A 251 24.21 8.84 -10.84
CA PHE A 251 22.82 9.24 -11.01
C PHE A 251 22.31 10.11 -9.86
N SER A 252 22.50 9.69 -8.61
CA SER A 252 22.06 10.42 -7.41
C SER A 252 22.66 11.82 -7.33
N ASP A 253 23.91 12.00 -7.75
CA ASP A 253 24.59 13.31 -7.75
C ASP A 253 24.09 14.23 -8.87
N ARG A 254 23.45 13.69 -9.91
CA ARG A 254 22.79 14.47 -10.97
C ARG A 254 21.32 14.78 -10.68
N VAL A 255 20.67 14.11 -9.72
CA VAL A 255 19.27 14.38 -9.34
C VAL A 255 18.97 15.85 -9.04
N PRO A 256 19.81 16.61 -8.30
CA PRO A 256 19.59 18.04 -8.09
C PRO A 256 19.55 18.84 -9.41
N ALA A 257 20.43 18.54 -10.35
CA ALA A 257 20.48 19.19 -11.66
C ALA A 257 19.27 18.83 -12.55
N ILE A 258 18.80 17.58 -12.50
CA ILE A 258 17.60 17.13 -13.21
C ILE A 258 16.35 17.88 -12.72
N VAL A 259 16.17 17.97 -11.38
CA VAL A 259 15.05 18.70 -10.78
C VAL A 259 15.16 20.20 -11.08
N HIS A 260 16.36 20.78 -10.98
CA HIS A 260 16.63 22.18 -11.33
C HIS A 260 16.29 22.49 -12.79
N ALA A 261 16.68 21.64 -13.74
CA ALA A 261 16.39 21.83 -15.17
C ALA A 261 14.88 21.86 -15.44
N CYS A 262 14.12 20.93 -14.86
CA CYS A 262 12.66 20.93 -14.95
C CYS A 262 12.05 22.21 -14.34
N GLN A 263 12.50 22.66 -13.17
CA GLN A 263 12.01 23.89 -12.54
C GLN A 263 12.36 25.15 -13.34
N LYS A 264 13.55 25.20 -13.94
CA LYS A 264 13.99 26.30 -14.81
C LYS A 264 13.13 26.37 -16.07
N GLU A 265 12.91 25.24 -16.76
CA GLU A 265 12.06 25.17 -17.95
C GLU A 265 10.64 25.64 -17.65
N ILE A 266 10.04 25.26 -16.50
CA ILE A 266 8.69 25.70 -16.13
C ILE A 266 8.63 27.21 -15.84
N ASN A 267 9.69 27.78 -15.23
CA ASN A 267 9.79 29.23 -15.05
C ASN A 267 9.97 29.99 -16.39
N GLU A 268 10.59 29.36 -17.39
CA GLU A 268 10.78 29.93 -18.74
C GLU A 268 9.51 29.84 -19.59
N LEU A 269 8.74 28.76 -19.44
CA LEU A 269 7.42 28.59 -20.09
C LEU A 269 6.34 29.49 -19.50
N PHE A 270 6.39 29.77 -18.19
CA PHE A 270 5.38 30.55 -17.47
C PHE A 270 6.02 31.69 -16.64
N PRO A 271 6.68 32.68 -17.28
CA PRO A 271 7.41 33.74 -16.58
C PRO A 271 6.51 34.65 -15.74
N GLN A 272 5.22 34.73 -16.05
CA GLN A 272 4.20 35.48 -15.32
C GLN A 272 3.79 34.80 -14.00
N ILE A 273 3.77 33.46 -13.95
CA ILE A 273 3.49 32.70 -12.72
C ILE A 273 4.79 32.48 -11.94
N LYS A 274 5.84 32.01 -12.62
CA LYS A 274 7.20 31.76 -12.12
C LYS A 274 7.18 31.01 -10.77
N PRO A 275 6.62 29.78 -10.74
CA PRO A 275 6.30 29.04 -9.52
C PRO A 275 7.51 28.56 -8.71
N PHE A 276 8.75 28.77 -9.19
CA PHE A 276 9.96 28.36 -8.50
C PHE A 276 10.88 29.55 -8.24
N ARG A 277 11.26 29.78 -6.97
CA ARG A 277 12.15 30.88 -6.56
C ARG A 277 13.53 30.35 -6.22
N TRP A 278 14.58 30.96 -6.78
CA TRP A 278 15.96 30.52 -6.53
C TRP A 278 16.42 30.93 -5.13
N ASN A 279 16.77 29.96 -4.29
CA ASN A 279 17.40 30.20 -3.00
C ASN A 279 18.93 30.11 -3.16
N LYS A 280 19.60 31.27 -3.08
CA LYS A 280 21.07 31.38 -3.17
C LYS A 280 21.82 30.67 -2.04
N LYS A 281 21.25 30.56 -0.83
CA LYS A 281 21.88 29.89 0.31
C LYS A 281 21.91 28.38 0.11
N ASP A 282 20.78 27.82 -0.34
CA ASP A 282 20.60 26.39 -0.51
C ASP A 282 20.99 25.87 -1.91
N GLN A 283 21.39 26.78 -2.82
CA GLN A 283 21.71 26.50 -4.24
C GLN A 283 20.63 25.66 -4.96
N ARG A 284 19.35 25.98 -4.71
CA ARG A 284 18.19 25.24 -5.25
C ARG A 284 16.96 26.13 -5.37
N PHE A 285 15.98 25.68 -6.14
CA PHE A 285 14.66 26.30 -6.17
C PHE A 285 13.79 25.88 -4.97
N SER A 286 13.15 26.84 -4.30
CA SER A 286 11.95 26.63 -3.49
C SER A 286 10.68 26.76 -4.35
N VAL A 287 9.59 26.16 -3.88
CA VAL A 287 8.26 26.31 -4.51
C VAL A 287 7.61 27.59 -3.98
N ASP A 288 7.11 28.43 -4.88
CA ASP A 288 6.24 29.56 -4.54
C ASP A 288 4.80 29.07 -4.43
N GLN A 289 4.41 28.68 -3.21
CA GLN A 289 3.07 28.18 -2.94
C GLN A 289 1.98 29.20 -3.29
N LYS A 290 2.25 30.51 -3.14
CA LYS A 290 1.27 31.56 -3.43
C LYS A 290 1.06 31.73 -4.93
N ALA A 291 2.13 31.65 -5.74
CA ALA A 291 2.02 31.69 -7.20
C ALA A 291 1.21 30.51 -7.75
N ILE A 292 1.42 29.29 -7.21
CA ILE A 292 0.64 28.11 -7.59
C ILE A 292 -0.81 28.23 -7.13
N GLU A 293 -1.06 28.71 -5.90
CA GLU A 293 -2.43 28.93 -5.40
C GLU A 293 -3.19 29.99 -6.21
N GLY A 294 -2.52 31.08 -6.62
CA GLY A 294 -3.06 32.09 -7.52
C GLY A 294 -3.51 31.49 -8.86
N PHE A 295 -2.64 30.70 -9.51
CA PHE A 295 -3.01 29.97 -10.73
C PHE A 295 -4.23 29.06 -10.51
N ILE A 296 -4.29 28.30 -9.40
CA ILE A 296 -5.44 27.42 -9.14
C ILE A 296 -6.74 28.23 -9.03
N ILE A 297 -6.71 29.39 -8.37
CA ILE A 297 -7.88 30.27 -8.21
C ILE A 297 -8.33 30.83 -9.57
N GLU A 298 -7.41 31.35 -10.37
CA GLU A 298 -7.68 31.89 -11.71
C GLU A 298 -8.20 30.80 -12.66
N TRP A 299 -7.54 29.64 -12.67
CA TRP A 299 -7.96 28.50 -13.48
C TRP A 299 -9.34 27.98 -13.09
N CYS A 300 -9.65 27.88 -11.79
CA CYS A 300 -10.98 27.50 -11.34
C CYS A 300 -12.05 28.51 -11.80
N ALA A 301 -11.79 29.81 -11.63
CA ALA A 301 -12.74 30.86 -12.04
C ALA A 301 -13.00 30.83 -13.55
N ALA A 302 -11.96 30.67 -14.37
CA ALA A 302 -12.10 30.54 -15.82
C ALA A 302 -12.80 29.23 -16.28
N ASN A 303 -12.93 28.25 -15.39
CA ASN A 303 -13.59 26.95 -15.64
C ASN A 303 -14.85 26.76 -14.77
N ASP A 304 -15.45 27.84 -14.27
CA ASP A 304 -16.71 27.83 -13.52
C ASP A 304 -17.94 28.22 -14.39
N GLU A 305 -17.76 28.76 -15.60
CA GLU A 305 -18.85 29.35 -16.41
C GLU A 305 -19.60 28.39 -17.38
N SER A 306 -19.25 27.10 -17.42
CA SER A 306 -19.97 26.14 -18.29
C SER A 306 -21.30 25.68 -17.67
N VAL A 307 -22.35 26.42 -18.02
CA VAL A 307 -23.81 26.18 -17.89
C VAL A 307 -24.23 24.77 -17.45
N GLY A 308 -24.97 24.68 -16.34
CA GLY A 308 -25.91 23.57 -16.08
C GLY A 308 -25.43 22.39 -15.22
N ALA A 309 -24.26 22.45 -14.58
CA ALA A 309 -23.77 21.36 -13.73
C ALA A 309 -24.53 21.26 -12.38
N PRO A 310 -25.22 20.14 -12.06
CA PRO A 310 -25.71 19.90 -10.71
C PRO A 310 -24.55 19.50 -9.78
N ALA A 311 -24.32 20.33 -8.75
CA ALA A 311 -23.32 20.22 -7.68
C ALA A 311 -21.92 20.83 -7.93
N GLY A 312 -21.81 22.13 -7.62
CA GLY A 312 -20.57 22.77 -7.13
C GLY A 312 -19.66 23.40 -8.19
N THR A 313 -18.98 24.48 -7.81
CA THR A 313 -17.92 25.11 -8.63
C THR A 313 -16.70 24.21 -8.75
N THR A 314 -15.91 24.36 -9.81
CA THR A 314 -14.58 23.77 -9.98
C THR A 314 -13.68 24.06 -8.77
N LYS A 315 -13.75 25.27 -8.20
CA LYS A 315 -13.07 25.61 -6.92
C LYS A 315 -13.55 24.79 -5.72
N SER A 316 -14.81 24.37 -5.68
CA SER A 316 -15.34 23.49 -4.62
C SER A 316 -14.96 22.02 -4.81
N ARG A 317 -14.67 21.61 -6.06
CA ARG A 317 -14.20 20.27 -6.42
C ARG A 317 -12.69 20.07 -6.22
N TRP A 318 -11.91 21.16 -6.10
CA TRP A 318 -10.47 21.10 -5.87
C TRP A 318 -10.13 20.65 -4.45
N MET A 319 -9.23 19.66 -4.32
CA MET A 319 -8.87 19.09 -3.02
C MET A 319 -8.28 20.14 -2.07
N ARG A 320 -8.53 20.01 -0.76
CA ARG A 320 -7.99 20.92 0.27
C ARG A 320 -6.83 20.30 1.07
N THR A 321 -6.09 21.16 1.74
CA THR A 321 -5.08 20.82 2.75
C THR A 321 -5.71 20.71 4.14
N ASP A 322 -4.99 20.13 5.11
CA ASP A 322 -5.45 20.06 6.51
C ASP A 322 -5.73 21.46 7.13
N GLY A 323 -5.07 22.51 6.62
CA GLY A 323 -5.32 23.92 6.98
C GLY A 323 -6.43 24.61 6.19
N GLY A 324 -7.20 23.88 5.39
CA GLY A 324 -8.33 24.40 4.59
C GLY A 324 -7.96 25.11 3.28
N GLY A 325 -6.68 25.44 3.06
CA GLY A 325 -6.18 26.02 1.80
C GLY A 325 -6.20 25.03 0.62
N LEU A 326 -6.04 25.52 -0.61
CA LEU A 326 -6.08 24.68 -1.82
C LEU A 326 -4.88 23.71 -1.87
N SER A 327 -5.14 22.42 -2.11
CA SER A 327 -4.08 21.40 -2.16
C SER A 327 -3.20 21.58 -3.40
N GLN A 328 -1.91 21.38 -3.20
CA GLN A 328 -0.89 21.35 -4.26
C GLN A 328 -0.24 19.96 -4.36
N SER A 329 -0.97 18.91 -3.93
CA SER A 329 -0.53 17.52 -4.07
C SER A 329 -0.64 17.04 -5.52
N LEU A 330 0.03 15.92 -5.83
CA LEU A 330 -0.02 15.34 -7.17
C LEU A 330 -1.45 14.93 -7.52
N GLU A 331 -2.16 14.32 -6.58
CA GLU A 331 -3.53 13.82 -6.75
C GLU A 331 -4.51 14.97 -7.02
N ALA A 332 -4.34 16.12 -6.36
CA ALA A 332 -5.17 17.31 -6.58
C ALA A 332 -5.00 17.89 -7.99
N PHE A 333 -3.77 17.89 -8.51
CA PHE A 333 -3.51 18.30 -9.90
C PHE A 333 -3.97 17.24 -10.91
N GLU A 334 -3.69 15.95 -10.69
CA GLU A 334 -4.09 14.87 -11.61
C GLU A 334 -5.61 14.75 -11.80
N GLN A 335 -6.41 15.17 -10.81
CA GLN A 335 -7.88 15.24 -10.89
C GLN A 335 -8.37 16.11 -12.07
N PHE A 336 -7.65 17.19 -12.39
CA PHE A 336 -8.01 18.14 -13.45
C PHE A 336 -7.04 18.14 -14.64
N PHE A 337 -5.81 17.63 -14.43
CA PHE A 337 -4.74 17.54 -15.42
C PHE A 337 -4.22 16.09 -15.50
N PRO A 338 -4.99 15.12 -16.04
CA PRO A 338 -4.71 13.68 -15.96
C PRO A 338 -3.57 13.17 -16.88
N PHE A 339 -2.54 13.99 -17.11
CA PHE A 339 -1.41 13.71 -17.99
C PHE A 339 -0.47 12.64 -17.40
N LYS A 340 -0.05 11.65 -18.24
CA LYS A 340 0.73 10.48 -17.79
C LYS A 340 2.10 10.33 -18.44
N HIS A 341 2.23 10.65 -19.74
CA HIS A 341 3.45 10.44 -20.51
C HIS A 341 3.89 11.72 -21.23
N GLU A 342 2.93 12.38 -21.89
CA GLU A 342 3.12 13.67 -22.52
C GLU A 342 2.56 14.78 -21.65
N TYR A 343 3.27 15.91 -21.60
CA TYR A 343 2.94 17.07 -20.78
C TYR A 343 3.05 18.31 -21.68
N PRO A 344 1.92 18.84 -22.20
CA PRO A 344 1.92 20.00 -23.09
C PRO A 344 2.63 21.21 -22.44
N LYS A 345 3.52 21.86 -23.18
CA LYS A 345 4.40 22.92 -22.65
C LYS A 345 3.68 24.25 -22.41
N ASP A 346 2.59 24.46 -23.11
CA ASP A 346 1.61 25.54 -22.98
C ASP A 346 0.64 25.36 -21.79
N ASN A 347 0.51 24.14 -21.26
CA ASN A 347 -0.38 23.84 -20.14
C ASN A 347 0.38 23.81 -18.80
N PHE A 348 0.16 24.85 -17.97
CA PHE A 348 0.82 24.97 -16.66
C PHE A 348 0.50 23.80 -15.71
N GLY A 349 -0.77 23.39 -15.64
CA GLY A 349 -1.18 22.27 -14.79
C GLY A 349 -0.50 20.96 -15.18
N ALA A 350 -0.37 20.69 -16.49
CA ALA A 350 0.40 19.55 -17.00
C ALA A 350 1.88 19.61 -16.60
N GLN A 351 2.51 20.79 -16.67
CA GLN A 351 3.89 20.96 -16.23
C GLN A 351 4.07 20.81 -14.70
N ILE A 352 3.09 21.20 -13.89
CA ILE A 352 3.10 20.93 -12.45
C ILE A 352 2.96 19.43 -12.17
N VAL A 353 2.08 18.70 -12.88
CA VAL A 353 1.98 17.23 -12.78
C VAL A 353 3.31 16.56 -13.16
N ARG A 354 3.94 16.99 -14.26
CA ARG A 354 5.29 16.53 -14.68
C ARG A 354 6.31 16.70 -13.56
N TYR A 355 6.39 17.88 -12.96
CA TYR A 355 7.29 18.19 -11.86
C TYR A 355 7.02 17.34 -10.59
N LEU A 356 5.75 17.19 -10.21
CA LEU A 356 5.36 16.42 -9.04
C LEU A 356 5.64 14.92 -9.22
N LYS A 357 5.36 14.34 -10.41
CA LYS A 357 5.73 12.96 -10.77
C LYS A 357 7.23 12.73 -10.82
N LEU A 358 7.99 13.68 -11.37
CA LEU A 358 9.45 13.66 -11.34
C LEU A 358 9.95 13.61 -9.88
N ARG A 359 9.43 14.48 -9.00
CA ARG A 359 9.82 14.49 -7.59
C ARG A 359 9.42 13.23 -6.82
N GLN A 360 8.26 12.65 -7.11
CA GLN A 360 7.83 11.38 -6.53
C GLN A 360 8.75 10.23 -6.98
N SER A 361 9.09 10.19 -8.27
CA SER A 361 9.99 9.19 -8.85
C SER A 361 11.41 9.28 -8.28
N LEU A 362 11.93 10.48 -8.07
CA LEU A 362 13.26 10.77 -7.51
C LEU A 362 13.29 10.78 -5.96
N ALA A 363 12.21 10.37 -5.30
CA ALA A 363 12.13 10.37 -3.84
C ALA A 363 13.23 9.52 -3.20
N GLY A 364 13.88 10.09 -2.17
CA GLY A 364 15.04 9.51 -1.50
C GLY A 364 16.40 9.89 -2.11
N PHE A 365 16.45 10.41 -3.34
CA PHE A 365 17.68 10.96 -3.94
C PHE A 365 17.72 12.50 -3.97
N ILE A 366 16.57 13.16 -3.78
CA ILE A 366 16.50 14.63 -3.67
C ILE A 366 17.08 15.07 -2.31
N PRO A 367 18.09 15.97 -2.27
CA PRO A 367 18.65 16.47 -1.02
C PRO A 367 17.63 17.16 -0.12
N SER A 368 17.68 16.87 1.18
CA SER A 368 16.91 17.60 2.20
C SER A 368 17.80 18.57 2.96
N ALA A 369 17.24 19.71 3.35
CA ALA A 369 17.90 20.62 4.31
C ALA A 369 17.64 20.21 5.77
N ASN A 370 16.75 19.24 6.01
CA ASN A 370 16.55 18.66 7.33
C ASN A 370 17.41 17.41 7.43
N SER A 371 18.50 17.50 8.20
CA SER A 371 19.45 16.40 8.44
C SER A 371 18.81 15.16 9.10
N LYS A 372 17.67 15.30 9.80
CA LYS A 372 16.93 14.17 10.37
C LYS A 372 16.12 13.38 9.33
N ARG A 373 15.96 13.88 8.09
CA ARG A 373 15.15 13.20 7.06
C ARG A 373 15.99 12.18 6.30
N LYS A 374 15.69 10.90 6.53
CA LYS A 374 16.35 9.81 5.81
C LYS A 374 16.23 9.93 4.28
N ASN A 375 17.31 9.56 3.60
CA ASN A 375 17.51 9.48 2.16
C ASN A 375 17.85 8.03 1.75
N PHE A 376 18.12 7.75 0.47
CA PHE A 376 18.41 6.38 0.02
C PHE A 376 19.73 5.83 0.60
N TRP A 377 20.77 6.67 0.71
CA TRP A 377 22.11 6.26 1.13
C TRP A 377 22.20 5.90 2.61
N ASP A 378 21.24 6.31 3.45
CA ASP A 378 21.15 5.91 4.86
C ASP A 378 20.79 4.43 5.07
N TYR A 379 20.56 3.70 3.97
CA TYR A 379 20.31 2.26 3.94
C TYR A 379 21.41 1.49 3.19
N VAL A 380 22.48 2.16 2.75
CA VAL A 380 23.54 1.59 1.90
C VAL A 380 24.80 1.32 2.72
N ASP A 381 25.42 0.17 2.45
CA ASP A 381 26.70 -0.25 3.02
C ASP A 381 27.55 -0.88 1.90
N GLY A 382 28.58 -0.16 1.47
CA GLY A 382 29.31 -0.51 0.24
C GLY A 382 28.33 -0.57 -0.94
N ASP A 383 28.26 -1.71 -1.61
CA ASP A 383 27.32 -1.96 -2.71
C ASP A 383 26.04 -2.72 -2.29
N ILE A 384 25.75 -2.87 -1.00
CA ILE A 384 24.56 -3.56 -0.49
C ILE A 384 23.57 -2.57 0.14
N VAL A 385 22.28 -2.78 -0.09
CA VAL A 385 21.19 -1.97 0.49
C VAL A 385 20.37 -2.81 1.46
N ARG A 386 20.17 -2.31 2.69
CA ARG A 386 19.47 -2.96 3.80
C ARG A 386 18.34 -2.06 4.33
N PRO A 387 17.18 -2.00 3.64
CA PRO A 387 16.04 -1.21 4.08
C PRO A 387 15.19 -1.94 5.12
N TYR A 388 14.65 -1.20 6.08
CA TYR A 388 13.59 -1.72 6.96
C TYR A 388 12.33 -2.03 6.13
N LEU A 389 11.86 -3.27 6.22
CA LEU A 389 10.75 -3.78 5.42
C LEU A 389 9.37 -3.42 5.99
N ASN A 390 9.29 -3.01 7.26
CA ASN A 390 8.02 -2.62 7.92
C ASN A 390 6.95 -3.73 7.80
N PRO A 391 7.18 -4.90 8.43
CA PRO A 391 6.26 -6.02 8.46
C PRO A 391 4.90 -5.61 9.06
N PHE A 392 3.80 -6.16 8.52
CA PHE A 392 2.43 -5.83 8.93
C PHE A 392 2.12 -4.31 8.87
N GLY A 393 2.84 -3.59 8.00
CA GLY A 393 2.78 -2.13 7.82
C GLY A 393 1.43 -1.61 7.27
N ALA A 394 0.73 -2.41 6.47
CA ALA A 394 -0.62 -2.14 5.96
C ALA A 394 -1.70 -2.74 6.86
N GLN A 395 -2.93 -2.21 6.77
CA GLN A 395 -4.10 -2.76 7.46
C GLN A 395 -4.43 -4.20 7.02
N SER A 396 -4.13 -4.56 5.77
CA SER A 396 -4.22 -5.92 5.22
C SER A 396 -3.02 -6.81 5.58
N SER A 397 -2.29 -6.47 6.65
CA SER A 397 -1.09 -7.17 7.14
C SER A 397 0.10 -7.23 6.16
N ARG A 398 0.04 -6.55 5.01
CA ARG A 398 1.17 -6.48 4.06
C ARG A 398 2.35 -5.70 4.62
N THR A 399 3.55 -6.15 4.28
CA THR A 399 4.83 -5.46 4.40
C THR A 399 4.80 -4.12 3.64
N GLN A 400 5.34 -3.03 4.22
CA GLN A 400 5.28 -1.68 3.62
C GLN A 400 6.62 -0.94 3.74
N PRO A 401 7.67 -1.39 3.02
CA PRO A 401 8.99 -0.75 3.05
C PRO A 401 8.90 0.71 2.61
N SER A 402 9.83 1.55 3.10
CA SER A 402 9.87 2.95 2.70
C SER A 402 10.37 3.11 1.27
N ALA A 403 9.57 3.77 0.42
CA ALA A 403 9.96 4.14 -0.95
C ALA A 403 11.21 5.04 -1.01
N THR A 404 11.62 5.66 0.12
CA THR A 404 12.92 6.33 0.26
C THR A 404 14.09 5.36 0.03
N GLY A 405 14.13 4.25 0.78
CA GLY A 405 15.27 3.34 0.85
C GLY A 405 15.13 2.04 0.06
N PHE A 406 13.93 1.67 -0.37
CA PHE A 406 13.69 0.42 -1.10
C PHE A 406 13.55 0.66 -2.61
N LEU A 407 14.51 0.15 -3.39
CA LEU A 407 14.63 0.39 -4.83
C LEU A 407 13.45 -0.15 -5.64
N PHE A 408 12.84 -1.26 -5.21
CA PHE A 408 11.75 -1.91 -5.95
C PHE A 408 10.41 -1.15 -5.89
N LEU A 409 10.24 -0.22 -4.95
CA LEU A 409 9.11 0.74 -4.95
C LEU A 409 9.35 1.96 -5.87
N LYS A 410 10.53 2.08 -6.49
CA LYS A 410 10.84 3.12 -7.47
C LYS A 410 10.46 2.66 -8.90
N PRO A 411 10.44 3.57 -9.90
CA PRO A 411 10.10 3.24 -11.29
C PRO A 411 10.95 2.10 -11.85
N ALA A 412 10.38 1.33 -12.79
CA ALA A 412 10.98 0.09 -13.29
C ALA A 412 12.43 0.27 -13.78
N TRP A 413 12.74 1.38 -14.47
CA TRP A 413 14.10 1.66 -14.95
C TRP A 413 15.13 1.83 -13.83
N MET A 414 14.75 2.34 -12.64
CA MET A 414 15.67 2.43 -11.49
C MET A 414 16.00 1.04 -10.92
N ARG A 415 15.15 0.04 -11.12
CA ARG A 415 15.40 -1.32 -10.63
C ARG A 415 16.59 -1.97 -11.33
N THR A 416 17.01 -1.46 -12.50
CA THR A 416 18.24 -1.88 -13.20
C THR A 416 19.52 -1.53 -12.45
N PHE A 417 19.47 -0.61 -11.46
CA PHE A 417 20.60 -0.41 -10.55
C PHE A 417 20.78 -1.59 -9.59
N CYS A 418 19.80 -2.50 -9.43
CA CYS A 418 19.99 -3.75 -8.72
C CYS A 418 20.73 -4.75 -9.60
N ILE A 419 21.97 -5.10 -9.25
CA ILE A 419 22.79 -6.04 -10.01
C ILE A 419 23.06 -7.31 -9.19
N PRO A 420 23.04 -8.51 -9.79
CA PRO A 420 23.39 -9.72 -9.09
C PRO A 420 24.90 -9.75 -8.81
N PRO A 421 25.37 -10.52 -7.81
CA PRO A 421 26.78 -10.82 -7.66
C PRO A 421 27.33 -11.53 -8.91
N ASN A 422 28.64 -11.39 -9.18
CA ASN A 422 29.30 -12.03 -10.32
C ASN A 422 29.00 -13.54 -10.38
N GLY A 423 28.63 -14.04 -11.57
CA GLY A 423 28.24 -15.44 -11.77
C GLY A 423 26.85 -15.82 -11.26
N LYS A 424 26.00 -14.86 -10.86
CA LYS A 424 24.62 -15.09 -10.42
C LYS A 424 23.62 -14.29 -11.25
N ALA A 425 22.35 -14.67 -11.16
CA ALA A 425 21.21 -13.93 -11.68
C ALA A 425 20.15 -13.74 -10.58
N TYR A 426 19.24 -12.79 -10.77
CA TYR A 426 18.04 -12.66 -9.93
C TYR A 426 16.86 -13.38 -10.59
N GLY A 427 16.18 -14.25 -9.84
CA GLY A 427 14.88 -14.80 -10.22
C GLY A 427 13.75 -13.98 -9.59
N GLY A 428 12.84 -13.46 -10.41
CA GLY A 428 11.57 -12.91 -9.94
C GLY A 428 10.51 -14.00 -9.94
N ILE A 429 9.83 -14.19 -8.81
CA ILE A 429 8.69 -15.11 -8.66
C ILE A 429 7.52 -14.26 -8.17
N ASP A 430 6.38 -14.35 -8.86
CA ASP A 430 5.15 -13.64 -8.53
C ASP A 430 3.96 -14.59 -8.73
N TYR A 431 2.92 -14.45 -7.91
CA TYR A 431 1.70 -15.23 -8.04
C TYR A 431 0.80 -14.57 -9.08
N ALA A 432 0.61 -15.23 -10.23
CA ALA A 432 -0.38 -14.79 -11.22
C ALA A 432 -1.74 -14.59 -10.53
N SER A 433 -2.32 -13.40 -10.65
CA SER A 433 -3.68 -13.04 -10.22
C SER A 433 -4.10 -13.54 -8.81
N GLN A 434 -3.18 -13.57 -7.84
CA GLN A 434 -3.41 -14.18 -6.51
C GLN A 434 -4.70 -13.67 -5.81
N GLU A 435 -4.93 -12.36 -5.81
CA GLU A 435 -6.10 -11.76 -5.16
C GLU A 435 -7.42 -12.17 -5.80
N PHE A 436 -7.42 -12.38 -7.12
CA PHE A 436 -8.58 -12.85 -7.88
C PHE A 436 -8.88 -14.32 -7.54
N PHE A 437 -7.86 -15.18 -7.51
CA PHE A 437 -8.05 -16.60 -7.16
C PHE A 437 -8.46 -16.81 -5.70
N ILE A 438 -7.85 -16.07 -4.76
CA ILE A 438 -8.30 -16.08 -3.35
C ILE A 438 -9.75 -15.62 -3.25
N SER A 439 -10.17 -14.63 -4.05
CA SER A 439 -11.56 -14.20 -4.09
C SER A 439 -12.47 -15.30 -4.63
N ALA A 440 -12.11 -15.92 -5.76
CA ALA A 440 -12.84 -17.03 -6.39
C ALA A 440 -13.08 -18.21 -5.44
N LEU A 441 -12.01 -18.65 -4.73
CA LEU A 441 -12.07 -19.72 -3.72
C LEU A 441 -12.83 -19.32 -2.45
N LYS A 442 -12.86 -18.03 -2.09
CA LYS A 442 -13.65 -17.54 -0.94
C LYS A 442 -15.10 -17.25 -1.31
N SER A 443 -15.44 -17.26 -2.59
CA SER A 443 -16.78 -17.04 -3.10
C SER A 443 -17.43 -18.28 -3.71
N ASP A 444 -16.70 -19.40 -3.82
CA ASP A 444 -17.12 -20.61 -4.53
C ASP A 444 -17.65 -20.30 -5.96
N ASP A 445 -17.03 -19.30 -6.61
CA ASP A 445 -17.47 -18.82 -7.93
C ASP A 445 -16.73 -19.57 -9.03
N TYR A 446 -17.40 -20.58 -9.59
CA TYR A 446 -16.85 -21.44 -10.64
C TYR A 446 -16.47 -20.69 -11.93
N ASN A 447 -17.11 -19.56 -12.25
CA ASN A 447 -16.73 -18.76 -13.42
C ASN A 447 -15.42 -18.01 -13.16
N MET A 448 -15.21 -17.52 -11.94
CA MET A 448 -13.92 -16.96 -11.54
C MET A 448 -12.82 -18.04 -11.43
N ILE A 449 -13.14 -19.24 -10.95
CA ILE A 449 -12.17 -20.36 -10.94
C ILE A 449 -11.77 -20.73 -12.37
N SER A 450 -12.73 -20.94 -13.27
CA SER A 450 -12.48 -21.22 -14.69
C SER A 450 -11.72 -20.09 -15.40
N ALA A 451 -12.07 -18.83 -15.12
CA ALA A 451 -11.34 -17.66 -15.64
C ALA A 451 -9.89 -17.62 -15.14
N TYR A 452 -9.60 -18.11 -13.93
CA TYR A 452 -8.23 -18.27 -13.43
C TYR A 452 -7.48 -19.42 -14.13
N GLU A 453 -8.14 -20.58 -14.27
CA GLU A 453 -7.59 -21.75 -14.97
C GLU A 453 -7.29 -21.50 -16.45
N SER A 454 -8.00 -20.55 -17.09
CA SER A 454 -7.70 -20.08 -18.45
C SER A 454 -6.31 -19.45 -18.63
N GLY A 455 -5.66 -19.04 -17.54
CA GLY A 455 -4.37 -18.34 -17.54
C GLY A 455 -4.45 -16.82 -17.81
N ASP A 456 -5.59 -16.29 -18.28
CA ASP A 456 -5.79 -14.84 -18.46
C ASP A 456 -7.18 -14.38 -18.00
N VAL A 457 -7.31 -14.17 -16.69
CA VAL A 457 -8.54 -13.71 -16.02
C VAL A 457 -9.21 -12.49 -16.67
N TYR A 458 -8.45 -11.63 -17.36
CA TYR A 458 -8.99 -10.41 -17.99
C TYR A 458 -9.55 -10.70 -19.38
N LEU A 459 -8.92 -11.61 -20.12
CA LEU A 459 -9.41 -12.07 -21.42
C LEU A 459 -10.64 -12.97 -21.24
N ALA A 460 -10.58 -13.90 -20.29
CA ALA A 460 -11.73 -14.74 -19.91
C ALA A 460 -12.92 -13.88 -19.45
N PHE A 461 -12.69 -12.83 -18.66
CA PHE A 461 -13.74 -11.87 -18.32
C PHE A 461 -14.29 -11.13 -19.55
N ALA A 462 -13.42 -10.68 -20.47
CA ALA A 462 -13.86 -10.02 -21.71
C ALA A 462 -14.75 -10.94 -22.57
N ILE A 463 -14.39 -12.21 -22.72
CA ILE A 463 -15.16 -13.23 -23.46
C ILE A 463 -16.50 -13.51 -22.76
N GLN A 464 -16.47 -13.81 -21.46
CA GLN A 464 -17.69 -14.04 -20.66
C GLN A 464 -18.65 -12.83 -20.69
N ALA A 465 -18.09 -11.61 -20.73
CA ALA A 465 -18.85 -10.37 -20.83
C ALA A 465 -19.22 -9.98 -22.27
N ARG A 466 -18.90 -10.83 -23.27
CA ARG A 466 -19.14 -10.62 -24.72
C ARG A 466 -18.57 -9.31 -25.27
N MET A 467 -17.49 -8.80 -24.66
CA MET A 467 -16.73 -7.66 -25.18
C MET A 467 -15.84 -8.03 -26.37
N VAL A 468 -15.56 -9.32 -26.54
CA VAL A 468 -14.69 -9.92 -27.56
C VAL A 468 -15.25 -11.31 -27.91
N PRO A 469 -15.00 -11.87 -29.11
CA PRO A 469 -15.45 -13.21 -29.49
C PRO A 469 -14.71 -14.33 -28.71
N GLU A 470 -15.21 -15.57 -28.77
CA GLU A 470 -14.66 -16.70 -28.00
C GLU A 470 -13.24 -17.11 -28.42
N ASP A 471 -12.86 -16.85 -29.68
CA ASP A 471 -11.51 -17.08 -30.23
C ASP A 471 -10.56 -15.89 -29.98
N ALA A 472 -11.02 -14.85 -29.27
CA ALA A 472 -10.22 -13.67 -28.98
C ALA A 472 -8.93 -14.02 -28.22
N THR A 473 -7.83 -13.43 -28.69
CA THR A 473 -6.52 -13.55 -28.09
C THR A 473 -6.06 -12.23 -27.48
N LYS A 474 -5.09 -12.30 -26.57
CA LYS A 474 -4.46 -11.11 -25.96
C LYS A 474 -3.86 -10.14 -26.99
N ASP A 475 -3.44 -10.63 -28.15
CA ASP A 475 -2.81 -9.83 -29.19
C ASP A 475 -3.84 -9.25 -30.18
N SER A 476 -4.91 -9.98 -30.50
CA SER A 476 -6.02 -9.46 -31.33
C SER A 476 -6.86 -8.40 -30.58
N HIS A 477 -7.24 -8.67 -29.33
CA HIS A 477 -8.16 -7.81 -28.56
C HIS A 477 -7.48 -7.19 -27.34
N LYS A 478 -6.28 -6.64 -27.56
CA LYS A 478 -5.42 -6.10 -26.51
C LYS A 478 -6.03 -4.88 -25.80
N TYR A 479 -6.85 -4.10 -26.48
CA TYR A 479 -7.42 -2.86 -25.93
C TYR A 479 -8.53 -3.19 -24.93
N GLU A 480 -9.48 -4.02 -25.34
CA GLU A 480 -10.63 -4.54 -24.60
C GLU A 480 -10.15 -5.27 -23.35
N ARG A 481 -9.22 -6.21 -23.53
CA ARG A 481 -8.54 -6.98 -22.46
C ARG A 481 -7.71 -6.10 -21.50
N ASN A 482 -7.40 -4.85 -21.86
CA ASN A 482 -6.82 -3.86 -20.95
C ASN A 482 -7.88 -3.02 -20.24
N LEU A 483 -9.03 -2.72 -20.85
CA LEU A 483 -10.18 -2.10 -20.17
C LEU A 483 -10.64 -2.96 -19.00
N CYS A 484 -10.74 -4.29 -19.20
CA CYS A 484 -11.05 -5.28 -18.17
C CYS A 484 -10.08 -5.31 -16.96
N LYS A 485 -8.91 -4.64 -17.03
CA LYS A 485 -8.03 -4.45 -15.85
C LYS A 485 -8.49 -3.31 -14.95
N SER A 486 -9.23 -2.35 -15.49
CA SER A 486 -9.65 -1.11 -14.82
C SER A 486 -11.14 -1.10 -14.45
N THR A 487 -11.98 -1.87 -15.15
CA THR A 487 -13.43 -1.91 -14.94
C THR A 487 -13.93 -3.30 -14.58
N CYS A 488 -14.45 -3.43 -13.37
CA CYS A 488 -15.84 -3.90 -13.22
C CYS A 488 -16.63 -2.59 -13.09
N LEU A 489 -17.45 -2.14 -14.04
CA LEU A 489 -18.58 -2.80 -14.71
C LEU A 489 -18.77 -2.28 -16.15
N LEU A 490 -19.65 -2.91 -16.94
CA LEU A 490 -20.03 -2.51 -18.30
C LEU A 490 -21.14 -1.43 -18.34
N GLU A 491 -21.24 -0.70 -19.45
CA GLU A 491 -22.43 0.10 -19.79
C GLU A 491 -23.71 -0.78 -19.78
N GLY A 492 -24.85 -0.22 -19.40
CA GLY A 492 -26.08 -0.97 -19.18
C GLY A 492 -26.14 -1.72 -17.85
N THR A 493 -25.03 -1.86 -17.10
CA THR A 493 -25.03 -2.60 -15.82
C THR A 493 -25.98 -1.94 -14.81
N LEU A 494 -27.03 -2.66 -14.41
CA LEU A 494 -28.07 -2.15 -13.52
C LEU A 494 -27.59 -1.99 -12.06
N ILE A 495 -27.46 -0.74 -11.62
CA ILE A 495 -27.15 -0.35 -10.25
C ILE A 495 -28.43 -0.01 -9.50
N ARG A 496 -28.65 -0.61 -8.32
CA ARG A 496 -29.80 -0.26 -7.48
C ARG A 496 -29.58 1.10 -6.80
N VAL A 497 -30.42 2.08 -7.11
CA VAL A 497 -30.38 3.45 -6.60
C VAL A 497 -31.60 3.74 -5.70
N LYS A 498 -31.36 4.42 -4.58
CA LYS A 498 -32.39 4.74 -3.58
C LYS A 498 -33.47 5.63 -4.20
N GLY A 499 -34.72 5.17 -4.18
CA GLY A 499 -35.86 5.89 -4.74
C GLY A 499 -35.99 5.85 -6.27
N LYS A 500 -35.00 5.34 -7.02
CA LYS A 500 -35.04 5.21 -8.50
C LYS A 500 -35.11 3.77 -9.02
N GLY A 501 -34.98 2.77 -8.15
CA GLY A 501 -35.03 1.35 -8.56
C GLY A 501 -33.68 0.85 -9.05
N TYR A 502 -33.66 0.06 -10.12
CA TYR A 502 -32.43 -0.33 -10.82
C TYR A 502 -32.20 0.61 -12.00
N VAL A 503 -31.03 1.21 -12.07
CA VAL A 503 -30.65 2.26 -13.02
C VAL A 503 -29.34 1.86 -13.69
N PRO A 504 -29.21 1.91 -15.03
CA PRO A 504 -27.95 1.62 -15.71
C PRO A 504 -26.78 2.47 -15.20
N VAL A 505 -25.57 1.90 -15.12
CA VAL A 505 -24.41 2.51 -14.44
C VAL A 505 -24.03 3.88 -15.02
N GLU A 506 -24.18 4.07 -16.32
CA GLU A 506 -23.95 5.31 -17.05
C GLU A 506 -24.96 6.42 -16.70
N LYS A 507 -26.15 6.04 -16.20
CA LYS A 507 -27.20 6.96 -15.72
C LYS A 507 -27.16 7.22 -14.21
N VAL A 508 -26.21 6.62 -13.48
CA VAL A 508 -25.99 6.87 -12.05
C VAL A 508 -25.16 8.15 -11.87
N THR A 509 -25.69 9.12 -11.11
CA THR A 509 -25.01 10.40 -10.86
C THR A 509 -24.38 10.47 -9.47
N ALA A 510 -23.53 11.47 -9.21
CA ALA A 510 -22.91 11.66 -7.89
C ALA A 510 -23.91 12.03 -6.77
N GLN A 511 -25.16 12.35 -7.11
CA GLN A 511 -26.26 12.58 -6.18
C GLN A 511 -26.98 11.28 -5.79
N ASP A 512 -26.71 10.18 -6.49
CA ASP A 512 -27.39 8.90 -6.28
C ASP A 512 -26.78 8.09 -5.14
N MET A 513 -27.66 7.61 -4.26
CA MET A 513 -27.33 6.66 -3.20
C MET A 513 -27.51 5.24 -3.75
N VAL A 514 -26.40 4.55 -4.02
CA VAL A 514 -26.36 3.19 -4.54
C VAL A 514 -26.41 2.16 -3.41
N TRP A 515 -27.12 1.05 -3.62
CA TRP A 515 -27.12 -0.07 -2.66
C TRP A 515 -25.78 -0.82 -2.77
N ASP A 516 -25.04 -0.96 -1.67
CA ASP A 516 -23.77 -1.71 -1.65
C ASP A 516 -23.93 -3.23 -1.39
N GLY A 517 -25.16 -3.66 -1.11
CA GLY A 517 -25.49 -5.04 -0.73
C GLY A 517 -25.81 -5.20 0.76
N ALA A 518 -25.48 -4.22 1.60
CA ALA A 518 -25.82 -4.16 3.02
C ALA A 518 -26.49 -2.83 3.42
N ASP A 519 -26.16 -1.73 2.74
CA ASP A 519 -26.61 -0.37 3.09
C ASP A 519 -26.65 0.56 1.85
N TRP A 520 -27.22 1.75 2.01
CA TRP A 520 -27.22 2.79 0.97
C TRP A 520 -25.95 3.66 1.09
N ARG A 521 -25.17 3.77 0.00
CA ARG A 521 -23.90 4.53 -0.06
C ARG A 521 -23.94 5.60 -1.13
N SER A 522 -23.28 6.73 -0.90
CA SER A 522 -22.99 7.71 -1.94
C SER A 522 -22.03 7.12 -2.97
N CYS A 523 -22.10 7.59 -4.22
CA CYS A 523 -21.19 7.20 -5.29
C CYS A 523 -20.64 8.44 -6.02
N SER A 524 -19.63 8.23 -6.88
CA SER A 524 -19.03 9.31 -7.68
C SER A 524 -19.76 9.57 -9.02
N GLY A 525 -20.85 8.86 -9.29
CA GLY A 525 -21.45 8.73 -10.62
C GLY A 525 -20.54 8.02 -11.64
N ALA A 526 -21.02 7.90 -12.88
CA ALA A 526 -20.21 7.47 -14.01
C ALA A 526 -19.10 8.51 -14.32
N LYS A 527 -17.89 8.04 -14.67
CA LYS A 527 -16.76 8.90 -15.05
C LYS A 527 -16.54 8.88 -16.56
N TYR A 528 -16.79 10.02 -17.18
CA TYR A 528 -16.57 10.27 -18.61
C TYR A 528 -15.07 10.34 -18.96
N MET A 529 -14.67 9.75 -20.09
CA MET A 529 -13.26 9.63 -20.50
C MET A 529 -12.92 10.27 -21.86
N GLY A 530 -13.87 10.95 -22.53
CA GLY A 530 -13.63 11.77 -23.73
C GLY A 530 -14.47 11.40 -24.97
N GLU A 531 -14.46 12.29 -25.98
CA GLU A 531 -14.97 12.01 -27.34
C GLU A 531 -13.84 11.46 -28.22
N LYS A 532 -14.17 10.68 -29.25
CA LYS A 532 -13.24 10.27 -30.32
C LYS A 532 -13.94 10.36 -31.67
N GLU A 533 -13.20 10.79 -32.70
CA GLU A 533 -13.66 10.66 -34.07
C GLU A 533 -13.62 9.18 -34.49
N VAL A 534 -14.69 8.74 -35.16
CA VAL A 534 -14.87 7.39 -35.69
C VAL A 534 -15.45 7.48 -37.10
N ILE A 535 -15.21 6.45 -37.89
CA ILE A 535 -15.75 6.25 -39.23
C ILE A 535 -16.57 4.97 -39.26
N GLU A 536 -17.56 4.94 -40.15
CA GLU A 536 -18.37 3.75 -40.41
C GLU A 536 -17.71 2.93 -41.54
N LEU A 537 -17.53 1.63 -41.31
CA LEU A 537 -17.00 0.71 -42.33
C LEU A 537 -17.70 -0.65 -42.17
N GLY A 538 -18.43 -1.09 -43.21
CA GLY A 538 -19.17 -2.34 -43.19
C GLY A 538 -20.39 -2.36 -42.23
N GLY A 539 -20.87 -1.19 -41.81
CA GLY A 539 -21.94 -1.04 -40.81
C GLY A 539 -21.46 -0.95 -39.35
N GLU A 540 -20.14 -1.05 -39.13
CA GLU A 540 -19.51 -0.94 -37.80
C GLU A 540 -18.75 0.39 -37.65
N TYR A 541 -18.71 0.94 -36.44
CA TYR A 541 -18.05 2.23 -36.14
C TYR A 541 -16.70 2.04 -35.45
N MET A 542 -15.63 2.60 -36.03
CA MET A 542 -14.25 2.41 -35.56
C MET A 542 -13.39 3.67 -35.72
N THR A 543 -12.30 3.81 -34.97
CA THR A 543 -11.43 4.98 -35.09
C THR A 543 -10.64 4.97 -36.42
N PRO A 544 -10.29 6.13 -37.01
CA PRO A 544 -9.59 6.20 -38.31
C PRO A 544 -8.27 5.41 -38.40
N ASP A 545 -7.62 5.17 -37.27
CA ASP A 545 -6.36 4.42 -37.10
C ASP A 545 -6.56 2.93 -36.83
N HIS A 546 -7.80 2.45 -36.65
CA HIS A 546 -8.12 1.04 -36.44
C HIS A 546 -7.65 0.22 -37.65
N LEU A 547 -6.96 -0.90 -37.41
CA LEU A 547 -6.50 -1.77 -38.49
C LEU A 547 -7.62 -2.73 -38.88
N VAL A 548 -7.94 -2.77 -40.17
CA VAL A 548 -8.92 -3.68 -40.78
C VAL A 548 -8.23 -4.50 -41.87
N LEU A 549 -8.67 -5.74 -42.02
CA LEU A 549 -8.16 -6.67 -43.01
C LEU A 549 -8.86 -6.41 -44.35
N GLY A 550 -8.11 -6.11 -45.40
CA GLY A 550 -8.65 -5.98 -46.75
C GLY A 550 -9.05 -7.32 -47.37
N GLU A 551 -9.82 -7.30 -48.45
CA GLU A 551 -10.17 -8.49 -49.25
C GLU A 551 -8.93 -9.19 -49.84
N ASP A 552 -7.79 -8.51 -49.89
CA ASP A 552 -6.48 -9.02 -50.29
C ASP A 552 -5.64 -9.59 -49.12
N ASN A 553 -6.22 -9.71 -47.92
CA ASN A 553 -5.59 -10.15 -46.67
C ASN A 553 -4.47 -9.23 -46.15
N GLU A 554 -4.41 -7.97 -46.59
CA GLU A 554 -3.46 -6.98 -46.07
C GLU A 554 -4.11 -6.09 -44.99
N TRP A 555 -3.41 -5.89 -43.87
CA TRP A 555 -3.86 -5.05 -42.78
C TRP A 555 -3.63 -3.57 -43.09
N ARG A 556 -4.71 -2.78 -43.08
CA ARG A 556 -4.68 -1.35 -43.40
C ARG A 556 -5.48 -0.55 -42.41
N GLN A 557 -5.14 0.73 -42.21
CA GLN A 557 -5.97 1.62 -41.40
C GLN A 557 -7.34 1.80 -42.05
N ALA A 558 -8.41 1.78 -41.25
CA ALA A 558 -9.79 1.92 -41.71
C ALA A 558 -10.00 3.20 -42.54
N SER A 559 -9.26 4.28 -42.21
CA SER A 559 -9.23 5.54 -42.97
C SER A 559 -8.80 5.44 -44.44
N ILE A 560 -8.28 4.29 -44.89
CA ILE A 560 -7.87 4.04 -46.28
C ILE A 560 -9.06 3.64 -47.16
N TYR A 561 -10.12 3.04 -46.62
CA TYR A 561 -11.29 2.53 -47.37
C TYR A 561 -12.36 3.62 -47.59
N LYS A 562 -11.93 4.76 -48.12
CA LYS A 562 -12.55 6.05 -47.83
C LYS A 562 -13.73 6.46 -48.74
N GLU A 563 -14.93 6.04 -48.38
CA GLU A 563 -16.17 6.80 -48.63
C GLU A 563 -17.01 6.89 -47.35
N SER A 564 -16.89 8.01 -46.62
CA SER A 564 -17.59 8.20 -45.34
C SER A 564 -18.10 9.63 -45.17
N GLN A 565 -19.38 9.79 -44.80
CA GLN A 565 -19.84 11.03 -44.18
C GLN A 565 -19.08 11.26 -42.86
N VAL A 566 -18.65 12.48 -42.59
CA VAL A 566 -17.96 12.82 -41.35
C VAL A 566 -18.98 13.06 -40.25
N CYS A 567 -19.13 12.09 -39.34
CA CYS A 567 -19.91 12.24 -38.12
C CYS A 567 -19.01 12.38 -36.90
N LYS A 568 -19.24 13.42 -36.10
CA LYS A 568 -18.65 13.52 -34.75
C LYS A 568 -19.52 12.71 -33.79
N TRP A 569 -18.97 11.62 -33.27
CA TRP A 569 -19.66 10.77 -32.33
C TRP A 569 -19.31 11.15 -30.89
N LYS A 570 -20.36 11.36 -30.09
CA LYS A 570 -20.29 11.13 -28.65
C LYS A 570 -20.43 9.63 -28.42
N VAL A 571 -19.64 9.09 -27.50
CA VAL A 571 -19.86 7.72 -27.01
C VAL A 571 -21.04 7.76 -26.03
N CYS A 572 -22.25 7.55 -26.57
CA CYS A 572 -23.54 7.22 -25.94
C CYS A 572 -24.59 7.06 -27.07
N GLN A 573 -25.50 6.08 -27.01
CA GLN A 573 -26.72 6.10 -27.84
C GLN A 573 -28.00 5.59 -27.13
N GLU A 574 -29.13 6.15 -27.58
CA GLU A 574 -30.52 6.14 -27.08
C GLU A 574 -31.45 6.49 -28.27
N ASN A 575 -32.74 6.15 -28.40
CA ASN A 575 -33.74 5.36 -27.65
C ASN A 575 -34.80 4.89 -28.68
N ASP A 576 -35.61 3.85 -28.41
CA ASP A 576 -37.09 4.02 -28.48
C ASP A 576 -37.94 2.85 -27.89
N ARG A 577 -39.14 3.23 -27.41
CA ARG A 577 -40.39 2.42 -27.22
C ARG A 577 -40.40 1.21 -26.27
N GLY A 578 -41.13 1.42 -25.17
CA GLY A 578 -41.36 0.51 -24.04
C GLY A 578 -42.07 -0.83 -24.30
N LEU A 579 -42.21 -1.59 -23.21
CA LEU A 579 -43.27 -2.59 -22.96
C LEU A 579 -43.36 -2.90 -21.45
N GLN A 580 -44.45 -3.56 -21.03
CA GLN A 580 -44.80 -3.78 -19.63
C GLN A 580 -44.39 -5.17 -19.10
N GLY A 581 -43.87 -5.21 -17.87
CA GLY A 581 -44.19 -6.18 -16.80
C GLY A 581 -43.89 -7.69 -16.98
N GLN A 582 -43.45 -8.32 -15.88
CA GLN A 582 -44.17 -9.41 -15.19
C GLN A 582 -43.50 -9.77 -13.84
N ASN A 583 -44.24 -10.44 -12.95
CA ASN A 583 -43.79 -10.86 -11.62
C ASN A 583 -43.62 -12.39 -11.58
N PHE A 584 -42.57 -12.88 -10.92
CA PHE A 584 -42.39 -14.31 -10.58
C PHE A 584 -42.93 -14.65 -9.19
N SER A 585 -43.22 -15.93 -8.95
CA SER A 585 -43.84 -16.41 -7.71
C SER A 585 -42.83 -16.63 -6.57
N TRP A 586 -43.30 -16.66 -5.32
CA TRP A 586 -42.44 -16.85 -4.15
C TRP A 586 -41.95 -18.30 -3.94
N GLU A 587 -42.63 -19.30 -4.52
CA GLU A 587 -42.29 -20.72 -4.29
C GLU A 587 -41.12 -21.19 -5.17
N GLU A 588 -40.95 -20.61 -6.36
CA GLU A 588 -39.77 -20.84 -7.23
C GLU A 588 -38.47 -20.29 -6.61
N ILE A 589 -38.58 -19.32 -5.70
CA ILE A 589 -37.45 -18.64 -5.04
C ILE A 589 -36.87 -19.47 -3.86
N TRP A 590 -37.59 -20.47 -3.36
CA TRP A 590 -37.31 -21.10 -2.07
C TRP A 590 -36.22 -22.20 -2.10
N ASN A 591 -35.99 -22.84 -3.25
CA ASN A 591 -35.14 -24.06 -3.34
C ASN A 591 -33.65 -23.85 -3.65
N MET A 592 -33.10 -22.62 -3.57
CA MET A 592 -31.68 -22.35 -3.85
C MET A 592 -31.01 -21.44 -2.79
N GLY A 593 -30.37 -22.07 -1.78
CA GLY A 593 -29.53 -21.39 -0.78
C GLY A 593 -28.18 -20.91 -1.34
N SER A 594 -27.33 -20.17 -0.63
CA SER A 594 -27.47 -19.58 0.73
C SER A 594 -27.06 -18.08 0.73
N TYR A 595 -27.07 -17.42 1.89
CA TYR A 595 -27.36 -15.97 1.97
C TYR A 595 -26.16 -15.01 1.84
N LEU A 596 -24.94 -15.43 2.19
CA LEU A 596 -23.82 -14.50 2.47
C LEU A 596 -23.04 -13.97 1.25
N LEU A 597 -23.16 -14.62 0.08
CA LEU A 597 -22.49 -14.17 -1.15
C LEU A 597 -23.29 -13.14 -1.96
N ARG A 598 -24.59 -12.96 -1.62
CA ARG A 598 -25.54 -12.14 -2.37
C ARG A 598 -25.34 -10.62 -2.24
N SER A 599 -24.36 -10.14 -1.47
CA SER A 599 -24.03 -8.71 -1.39
C SER A 599 -23.00 -8.26 -2.43
N LYS A 600 -22.02 -9.11 -2.77
CA LYS A 600 -20.94 -8.76 -3.72
C LYS A 600 -21.11 -9.37 -5.12
N VAL A 601 -21.52 -10.63 -5.23
CA VAL A 601 -21.64 -11.32 -6.55
C VAL A 601 -22.98 -11.01 -7.25
N ARG A 602 -24.02 -10.63 -6.49
CA ARG A 602 -25.35 -10.31 -7.05
C ARG A 602 -25.39 -9.09 -7.97
N LYS A 603 -24.34 -8.24 -7.99
CA LYS A 603 -24.20 -7.13 -8.96
C LYS A 603 -23.67 -7.56 -10.33
N ALA A 604 -23.06 -8.73 -10.46
CA ALA A 604 -22.69 -9.31 -11.74
C ALA A 604 -23.75 -10.34 -12.19
N TYR A 605 -24.13 -11.26 -11.31
CA TYR A 605 -24.90 -12.43 -11.71
C TYR A 605 -26.41 -12.23 -11.88
N SER A 606 -27.03 -11.21 -11.25
CA SER A 606 -28.48 -10.97 -11.41
C SER A 606 -28.87 -10.29 -12.72
N ALA A 607 -27.90 -9.86 -13.55
CA ALA A 607 -28.15 -9.51 -14.95
C ALA A 607 -28.19 -10.75 -15.86
N MET A 608 -27.53 -11.85 -15.46
CA MET A 608 -27.31 -13.03 -16.31
C MET A 608 -28.56 -13.90 -16.49
N LEU A 609 -29.46 -13.94 -15.49
CA LEU A 609 -30.63 -14.83 -15.51
C LEU A 609 -31.84 -14.31 -16.29
N CYS A 610 -31.90 -13.01 -16.64
CA CYS A 610 -32.93 -12.50 -17.55
C CYS A 610 -32.57 -12.70 -19.03
N ALA A 611 -31.32 -13.05 -19.34
CA ALA A 611 -30.83 -13.27 -20.72
C ALA A 611 -30.89 -14.75 -21.18
N MET A 612 -31.45 -15.65 -20.37
CA MET A 612 -31.50 -17.10 -20.66
C MET A 612 -32.86 -17.62 -21.17
N TYR A 613 -33.87 -16.77 -21.37
CA TYR A 613 -35.21 -17.19 -21.84
C TYR A 613 -35.78 -16.30 -22.96
N SER A 614 -35.07 -16.22 -24.10
CA SER A 614 -35.63 -15.65 -25.33
C SER A 614 -35.10 -16.31 -26.62
N LEU A 615 -34.77 -17.61 -26.58
CA LEU A 615 -34.47 -18.44 -27.75
C LEU A 615 -35.06 -19.87 -27.60
N TRP A 616 -36.35 -19.94 -27.26
CA TRP A 616 -37.23 -21.10 -27.49
C TRP A 616 -38.63 -20.59 -27.87
N ASP A 617 -38.68 -19.82 -28.97
CA ASP A 617 -39.56 -20.03 -30.13
C ASP A 617 -39.00 -19.22 -31.32
#